data_AF-A0A124IEN6-F1
#
_entry.id   AF-A0A124IEN6-F1
#
_cell.length_a   1.000
_cell.length_b   1.000
_cell.length_c   1.000
_cell.angle_alpha   90.00
_cell.angle_beta   90.00
_cell.angle_gamma   90.00
#
_symmetry.space_group_name_H-M   'P 1'
#
loop_
_entity.id
_entity.type
_entity.pdbx_description
1 polymer ?
#
loop_
_entity_poly.entity_id
_entity_poly.type
_entity_poly.pdbx_seq_one_letter_code
_entity_poly.pdbx_strand_id
1 'polypeptide(L)'
;MFTVQPGRREEFDRISRESTIPMMRRWGIDVLSYGPALNDEDGYVLLRAFASEEERVSVQERFYASEEWTENYEKPVTELIADYRTAVLPLDAAPRERLSR
;
A
#
# COMPACT_ATOMS: atom_id res chain seq x y z
N MET A 1 -2.04 -5.72 -4.58
CA MET A 1 -0.79 -6.39 -4.96
C MET A 1 -0.23 -5.66 -6.15
N PHE A 2 1.05 -5.30 -6.09
CA PHE A 2 1.76 -4.62 -7.16
C PHE A 2 2.69 -5.62 -7.84
N THR A 3 2.83 -5.47 -9.14
CA THR A 3 3.99 -5.95 -9.89
C THR A 3 4.91 -4.76 -10.05
N VAL A 4 6.08 -4.83 -9.43
CA VAL A 4 7.12 -3.80 -9.48
C VAL A 4 7.94 -3.99 -10.76
N GLN A 5 8.53 -2.92 -11.27
CA GLN A 5 9.45 -3.02 -12.40
C GLN A 5 10.62 -3.98 -12.07
N PRO A 6 11.07 -4.82 -13.03
CA PRO A 6 12.14 -5.78 -12.80
C PRO A 6 13.40 -5.15 -12.20
N GLY A 7 13.90 -5.73 -11.11
CA GLY A 7 15.10 -5.25 -10.40
C GLY A 7 14.90 -3.97 -9.57
N ARG A 8 13.66 -3.48 -9.42
CA ARG A 8 13.35 -2.25 -8.66
C ARG A 8 12.66 -2.52 -7.32
N ARG A 9 12.45 -3.80 -6.95
CA ARG A 9 11.74 -4.21 -5.72
C ARG A 9 12.35 -3.67 -4.43
N GLU A 10 13.68 -3.63 -4.32
CA GLU A 10 14.36 -3.06 -3.15
C GLU A 10 14.12 -1.56 -3.01
N GLU A 11 14.13 -0.83 -4.13
CA GLU A 11 13.83 0.61 -4.12
C GLU A 11 12.38 0.88 -3.75
N PHE A 12 11.46 0.08 -4.29
CA PHE A 12 10.04 0.14 -3.94
C PHE A 12 9.82 -0.18 -2.45
N ASP A 13 10.48 -1.20 -1.91
CA ASP A 13 10.40 -1.52 -0.48
C ASP A 13 10.93 -0.38 0.39
N ARG A 14 12.05 0.22 0.00
CA ARG A 14 12.66 1.33 0.72
C ARG A 14 11.74 2.55 0.77
N ILE A 15 11.21 3.00 -0.38
CA ILE A 15 10.27 4.13 -0.41
C ILE A 15 8.98 3.82 0.35
N SER A 16 8.51 2.57 0.32
CA SER A 16 7.38 2.13 1.14
C SER A 16 7.68 2.26 2.63
N ARG A 17 8.77 1.66 3.11
CA ARG A 17 9.15 1.64 4.54
C ARG A 17 9.45 3.02 5.10
N GLU A 18 10.17 3.84 4.34
CA GLU A 18 10.70 5.12 4.82
C GLU A 18 9.69 6.26 4.65
N SER A 19 8.76 6.17 3.68
CA SER A 19 7.93 7.31 3.28
C SER A 19 6.45 7.00 3.20
N THR A 20 6.01 6.17 2.24
CA THR A 20 4.58 6.06 1.92
C THR A 20 3.77 5.35 3.00
N ILE A 21 4.34 4.33 3.67
CA ILE A 21 3.67 3.68 4.81
C ILE A 21 3.56 4.60 6.03
N PRO A 22 4.64 5.30 6.47
CA PRO A 22 4.50 6.35 7.48
C PRO A 22 3.44 7.40 7.15
N MET A 23 3.39 7.85 5.90
CA MET A 23 2.38 8.81 5.44
C MET A 23 0.96 8.24 5.58
N MET A 24 0.71 7.03 5.06
CA MET A 24 -0.61 6.37 5.19
C MET A 24 -1.06 6.28 6.65
N ARG A 25 -0.16 5.91 7.56
CA ARG A 25 -0.47 5.83 9.00
C ARG A 25 -0.82 7.19 9.60
N ARG A 26 -0.14 8.29 9.22
CA ARG A 26 -0.52 9.65 9.65
C ARG A 26 -1.90 10.07 9.14
N TRP A 27 -2.31 9.55 7.99
CA TRP A 27 -3.64 9.74 7.41
C TRP A 27 -4.73 8.83 8.00
N GLY A 28 -4.40 8.05 9.03
CA GLY A 28 -5.34 7.16 9.72
C GLY A 28 -5.63 5.85 8.97
N ILE A 29 -4.87 5.53 7.92
CA ILE A 29 -4.99 4.25 7.21
C ILE A 29 -4.31 3.17 8.05
N ASP A 30 -5.07 2.13 8.40
CA ASP A 30 -4.53 0.97 9.12
C ASP A 30 -3.80 0.02 8.15
N VAL A 31 -2.48 0.17 8.08
CA VAL A 31 -1.61 -0.70 7.28
C VAL A 31 -1.28 -1.95 8.10
N LEU A 32 -1.94 -3.07 7.78
CA LEU A 32 -1.75 -4.36 8.46
C LEU A 32 -0.42 -5.01 8.08
N SER A 33 -0.09 -5.08 6.78
CA SER A 33 1.13 -5.71 6.30
C SER A 33 1.54 -5.12 4.96
N TYR A 34 2.84 -5.10 4.70
CA TYR A 34 3.39 -4.73 3.41
C TYR A 34 4.74 -5.40 3.22
N GLY A 35 5.23 -5.46 1.98
CA GLY A 35 6.56 -6.02 1.69
C GLY A 35 6.60 -6.89 0.43
N PRO A 36 7.78 -7.41 0.09
CA PRO A 36 7.97 -8.33 -1.02
C PRO A 36 7.07 -9.57 -0.93
N ALA A 37 6.50 -9.96 -2.07
CA ALA A 37 5.81 -11.24 -2.19
C ALA A 37 6.84 -12.39 -2.14
N LEU A 38 6.48 -13.49 -1.47
CA LEU A 38 7.37 -14.65 -1.34
C LEU A 38 7.39 -15.53 -2.60
N ASN A 39 6.33 -15.47 -3.39
CA ASN A 39 6.09 -16.35 -4.54
C ASN A 39 6.21 -15.63 -5.89
N ASP A 40 6.62 -14.36 -5.89
CA ASP A 40 6.76 -13.51 -7.07
C ASP A 40 7.96 -12.59 -6.86
N GLU A 41 8.94 -12.67 -7.76
CA GLU A 41 10.18 -11.90 -7.68
C GLU A 41 9.94 -10.40 -7.84
N ASP A 42 8.93 -10.02 -8.61
CA ASP A 42 8.54 -8.63 -8.84
C ASP A 42 7.29 -8.25 -8.01
N GLY A 43 6.72 -9.20 -7.27
CA GLY A 43 5.52 -8.99 -6.47
C GLY A 43 5.76 -8.19 -5.20
N TYR A 44 4.83 -7.29 -4.89
CA TYR A 44 4.78 -6.55 -3.63
C TYR A 44 3.35 -6.48 -3.07
N VAL A 45 3.22 -6.61 -1.75
CA VAL A 45 1.94 -6.61 -1.05
C VAL A 45 1.79 -5.32 -0.26
N LEU A 46 0.58 -4.78 -0.28
CA LEU A 46 0.09 -3.76 0.65
C LEU A 46 -1.29 -4.19 1.10
N LEU A 47 -1.42 -4.46 2.40
CA LEU A 47 -2.66 -4.85 3.05
C LEU A 47 -3.07 -3.74 4.00
N ARG A 48 -4.29 -3.25 3.82
CA ARG A 48 -4.88 -2.16 4.60
C ARG A 48 -6.25 -2.58 5.10
N ALA A 49 -6.62 -2.09 6.27
CA ALA A 49 -7.94 -2.25 6.85
C ALA A 49 -8.63 -0.88 6.97
N PHE A 50 -9.95 -0.92 6.84
CA PHE A 50 -10.84 0.23 6.96
C PHE A 50 -12.07 -0.23 7.74
N ALA A 51 -12.77 0.68 8.43
CA ALA A 51 -13.97 0.33 9.19
C ALA A 51 -15.17 0.04 8.26
N SER A 52 -15.21 0.67 7.08
CA SER A 52 -16.21 0.38 6.05
C SER A 52 -15.69 0.65 4.64
N GLU A 53 -16.46 0.26 3.64
CA GLU A 53 -16.18 0.56 2.24
C GLU A 53 -16.27 2.06 1.94
N GLU A 54 -17.23 2.76 2.54
CA GLU A 54 -17.38 4.22 2.41
C GLU A 54 -16.17 4.95 2.98
N GLU A 55 -15.68 4.52 4.15
CA GLU A 55 -14.45 5.08 4.72
C GLU A 55 -13.24 4.79 3.81
N ARG A 56 -13.12 3.57 3.30
CA ARG A 56 -12.04 3.18 2.37
C ARG A 56 -11.99 4.11 1.15
N VAL A 57 -13.13 4.40 0.53
CA VAL A 57 -13.20 5.31 -0.61
C VAL A 57 -12.82 6.72 -0.19
N SER A 58 -13.48 7.27 0.84
CA SER A 58 -13.27 8.65 1.29
C SER A 58 -11.82 8.93 1.72
N VAL A 59 -11.20 8.02 2.46
CA VAL A 59 -9.81 8.19 2.93
C VAL A 59 -8.82 8.11 1.77
N GLN A 60 -9.02 7.18 0.83
CA GLN A 60 -8.11 7.05 -0.32
C GLN A 60 -8.20 8.24 -1.27
N GLU A 61 -9.40 8.74 -1.55
CA GLU A 61 -9.57 9.94 -2.39
C GLU A 61 -8.81 11.12 -1.80
N ARG A 62 -8.97 11.39 -0.49
CA ARG A 62 -8.24 12.48 0.16
C ARG A 62 -6.73 12.24 0.22
N PHE A 63 -6.30 11.00 0.47
CA PHE A 63 -4.89 10.64 0.54
C PHE A 63 -4.19 10.86 -0.80
N TYR A 64 -4.73 10.30 -1.89
CA TYR A 64 -4.14 10.41 -3.22
C TYR A 64 -4.32 11.81 -3.85
N ALA A 65 -5.26 12.62 -3.36
CA ALA A 65 -5.39 14.03 -3.75
C ALA A 65 -4.54 14.99 -2.88
N SER A 66 -3.84 14.49 -1.87
CA SER A 66 -3.05 15.36 -0.98
C SER A 66 -1.80 15.91 -1.68
N GLU A 67 -1.44 17.16 -1.36
CA GLU A 67 -0.21 17.80 -1.87
C GLU A 67 1.04 16.97 -1.54
N GLU A 68 1.11 16.41 -0.33
CA GLU A 68 2.24 15.56 0.05
C GLU A 68 2.37 14.35 -0.90
N TRP A 69 1.27 13.73 -1.33
CA TRP A 69 1.31 12.62 -2.28
C TRP A 69 1.64 13.09 -3.69
N THR A 70 0.89 14.06 -4.22
CA THR A 70 0.99 14.49 -5.62
C THR A 70 2.34 15.12 -5.94
N GLU A 71 2.91 15.90 -5.01
CA GLU A 71 4.18 16.58 -5.22
C GLU A 71 5.40 15.70 -4.97
N ASN A 72 5.33 14.76 -4.01
CA ASN A 72 6.51 14.01 -3.55
C ASN A 72 6.54 12.54 -3.93
N TYR A 73 5.37 11.89 -4.12
CA TYR A 73 5.29 10.43 -4.20
C TYR A 73 4.61 9.90 -5.46
N GLU A 74 3.63 10.60 -6.04
CA GLU A 74 2.84 10.11 -7.15
C GLU A 74 3.72 9.62 -8.32
N LYS A 75 4.58 10.51 -8.84
CA LYS A 75 5.48 10.18 -9.94
C LYS A 75 6.51 9.09 -9.57
N PRO A 76 7.36 9.25 -8.55
CA PRO A 76 8.41 8.27 -8.28
C PRO A 76 7.87 6.90 -7.85
N VAL A 77 6.71 6.83 -7.18
CA VAL A 77 6.08 5.53 -6.84
C VAL A 77 5.47 4.89 -8.08
N THR A 78 4.77 5.65 -8.93
CA THR A 78 4.11 5.11 -10.12
C THR A 78 5.14 4.61 -11.14
N GLU A 79 6.28 5.29 -11.31
CA GLU A 79 7.36 4.85 -12.20
C GLU A 79 8.00 3.51 -11.79
N LEU A 80 7.86 3.11 -10.51
CA LEU A 80 8.34 1.82 -10.01
C LEU A 80 7.32 0.69 -10.19
N ILE A 81 6.06 0.98 -10.52
CA ILE A 81 4.98 -0.01 -10.65
C ILE A 81 4.79 -0.35 -12.13
N ALA A 82 4.86 -1.64 -12.45
CA ALA A 82 4.57 -2.15 -13.80
C ALA A 82 3.08 -2.48 -13.98
N ASP A 83 2.45 -3.07 -12.95
CA ASP A 83 1.02 -3.41 -12.92
C ASP A 83 0.54 -3.46 -11.46
N TYR A 84 -0.77 -3.41 -11.25
CA TYR A 84 -1.33 -3.67 -9.92
C TYR A 84 -2.72 -4.28 -10.00
N ARG A 85 -3.05 -5.08 -8.99
CA ARG A 85 -4.37 -5.66 -8.76
C ARG A 85 -4.82 -5.35 -7.34
N THR A 86 -6.08 -4.95 -7.21
CA THR A 86 -6.70 -4.67 -5.91
C THR A 86 -7.86 -5.64 -5.69
N ALA A 87 -7.96 -6.15 -4.46
CA ALA A 87 -9.10 -6.92 -4.00
C ALA A 87 -9.57 -6.34 -2.66
N VAL A 88 -10.88 -6.35 -2.44
CA VAL A 88 -11.52 -5.95 -1.19
C VAL A 88 -12.29 -7.15 -0.68
N LEU A 89 -12.10 -7.49 0.59
CA LEU A 89 -12.78 -8.60 1.25
C LEU A 89 -13.28 -8.13 2.62
N PRO A 90 -14.42 -8.66 3.09
CA PRO A 90 -14.82 -8.51 4.48
C PRO A 90 -13.73 -9.03 5.41
N LEU A 91 -13.47 -8.29 6.48
CA LEU A 91 -12.58 -8.75 7.54
C LEU A 91 -13.41 -9.52 8.57
N ASP A 92 -13.52 -10.83 8.38
CA ASP A 92 -14.12 -11.73 9.37
C ASP A 92 -13.22 -11.79 10.62
N ALA A 93 -13.68 -12.40 11.72
CA ALA A 93 -13.00 -12.44 13.03
C ALA A 93 -11.61 -13.13 13.06
N ALA A 94 -10.95 -13.36 11.92
CA ALA A 94 -9.53 -13.65 11.87
C ALA A 94 -8.77 -12.56 12.67
N PRO A 95 -7.93 -12.94 13.64
CA PRO A 95 -7.20 -11.96 14.44
C PRO A 95 -6.37 -11.08 13.51
N ARG A 96 -6.55 -9.76 13.60
CA ARG A 96 -5.75 -8.76 12.86
C ARG A 96 -4.24 -9.02 12.99
N GLU A 97 -3.84 -9.52 14.16
CA GLU A 97 -2.47 -9.92 14.50
C GLU A 97 -1.88 -11.02 13.59
N ARG A 98 -2.72 -11.90 13.01
CA ARG A 98 -2.28 -12.92 12.04
C ARG A 98 -2.05 -12.36 10.64
N LEU A 99 -2.60 -11.17 10.36
CA LEU A 99 -2.47 -10.48 9.09
C LEU A 99 -1.34 -9.45 9.11
N SER A 100 -0.85 -9.09 10.29
CA SER A 100 0.36 -8.28 10.46
C SER A 100 1.63 -9.11 10.35
N ARG A 101 2.60 -8.59 9.62
CA ARG A 101 3.98 -9.10 9.56
C ARG A 101 4.92 -8.13 10.25
#